data_AF-A0A7J7IRT2-F1
#
_entry.id   AF-A0A7J7IRT2-F1
#
_cell.length_a   1.000
_cell.length_b   1.000
_cell.length_c   1.000
_cell.angle_alpha   90.00
_cell.angle_beta   90.00
_cell.angle_gamma   90.00
#
_symmetry.space_group_name_H-M   'P 1'
#
loop_
_entity.id
_entity.type
_entity.pdbx_description
1 polymer ?
#
loop_
_entity_poly.entity_id
_entity_poly.type
_entity_poly.pdbx_seq_one_letter_code
_entity_poly.pdbx_strand_id
1 'polypeptide(L)'
;MSEQSRTILHEAMEQQTISIAKAGIIATLNARTSVLAAANPVESCYNPRLSVIENIQMPPTLLSRFDLVHPVLSNDASDTLITGYMDMRRLGSAHVAYGVPKTITATPRQLESLIRLSEAHAKIRLSPVVERVDVEEALRLMKIATQQSATDPITGRIDLDLLQTGHSAAWRQRVNELARCPMEPFAGA
;
A
#
# COMPACT_ATOMS: atom_id res chain seq x y z
N MET A 1 20.91 7.02 -1.99
CA MET A 1 20.80 8.07 -3.01
C MET A 1 22.20 8.40 -3.52
N SER A 2 22.34 8.76 -4.80
CA SER A 2 23.62 9.26 -5.31
C SER A 2 23.93 10.65 -4.74
N GLU A 3 25.21 11.00 -4.67
CA GLU A 3 25.66 12.29 -4.14
C GLU A 3 25.12 13.49 -4.93
N GLN A 4 24.99 13.36 -6.26
CA GLN A 4 24.34 14.39 -7.09
C GLN A 4 22.90 14.67 -6.68
N SER A 5 22.10 13.64 -6.37
CA SER A 5 20.71 13.83 -5.95
C SER A 5 20.61 14.52 -4.59
N ARG A 6 21.59 14.32 -3.70
CA ARG A 6 21.64 15.01 -2.41
C ARG A 6 21.86 16.51 -2.59
N THR A 7 22.78 16.91 -3.46
CA THR A 7 23.05 18.34 -3.73
C THR A 7 21.81 19.06 -4.27
N ILE A 8 21.07 18.42 -5.16
CA ILE A 8 19.83 18.97 -5.71
C ILE A 8 18.77 19.14 -4.62
N LEU A 9 18.63 18.16 -3.72
CA LEU A 9 17.69 18.25 -2.60
C LEU A 9 18.08 19.35 -1.60
N HIS A 10 19.37 19.55 -1.35
CA HIS A 10 19.84 20.65 -0.51
C HIS A 10 19.43 22.02 -1.04
N GLU A 11 19.59 22.23 -2.35
CA GLU A 11 19.19 23.47 -3.01
C GLU A 11 17.67 23.64 -3.00
N ALA A 12 16.95 22.62 -3.44
CA ALA A 12 15.49 22.66 -3.54
C ALA A 12 14.80 22.87 -2.18
N MET A 13 15.33 22.28 -1.09
CA MET A 13 14.73 22.40 0.24
C MET A 13 15.15 23.68 0.99
N GLU A 14 16.32 24.25 0.72
CA GLU A 14 16.74 25.53 1.33
C GLU A 14 16.14 26.73 0.60
N GLN A 15 16.32 26.77 -0.72
CA GLN A 15 16.03 27.97 -1.50
C GLN A 15 14.66 27.92 -2.18
N GLN A 16 13.99 26.76 -2.15
CA GLN A 16 12.77 26.51 -2.91
C GLN A 16 12.93 26.81 -4.40
N THR A 17 14.16 26.65 -4.92
CA THR A 17 14.53 26.87 -6.31
C THR A 17 15.51 25.81 -6.76
N ILE A 18 15.56 25.51 -8.05
CA ILE A 18 16.54 24.61 -8.66
C ILE A 18 17.20 25.34 -9.83
N SER A 19 18.52 25.47 -9.78
CA SER A 19 19.33 26.00 -10.87
C SER A 19 19.74 24.88 -11.84
N ILE A 20 19.49 25.11 -13.12
CA ILE A 20 19.86 24.19 -14.19
C ILE A 20 20.77 24.92 -15.16
N ALA A 21 21.94 24.32 -15.41
CA ALA A 21 22.87 24.74 -16.43
C ALA A 21 23.18 23.54 -17.34
N LYS A 22 22.50 23.43 -18.49
CA LYS A 22 22.71 22.33 -19.44
C LYS A 22 22.37 22.76 -20.86
N ALA A 23 23.18 22.30 -21.82
CA ALA A 23 22.97 22.55 -23.26
C ALA A 23 22.76 24.03 -23.63
N GLY A 24 23.49 24.94 -22.97
CA GLY A 24 23.39 26.39 -23.20
C GLY A 24 22.19 27.07 -22.53
N ILE A 25 21.33 26.32 -21.84
CA ILE A 25 20.23 26.87 -21.05
C ILE A 25 20.70 27.02 -19.61
N ILE A 26 20.74 28.27 -19.14
CA ILE A 26 21.01 28.64 -17.75
C ILE A 26 19.74 29.27 -17.21
N ALA A 27 19.05 28.57 -16.33
CA ALA A 27 17.78 29.01 -15.77
C ALA A 27 17.66 28.60 -14.30
N THR A 28 17.01 29.46 -13.50
CA THR A 28 16.59 29.15 -12.13
C THR A 28 15.08 28.91 -12.13
N LEU A 29 14.67 27.72 -11.71
CA LEU A 29 13.28 27.30 -11.68
C LEU A 29 12.78 27.34 -10.24
N ASN A 30 11.54 27.76 -10.05
CA ASN A 30 10.90 27.75 -8.75
C ASN A 30 10.45 26.31 -8.40
N ALA A 31 10.80 25.84 -7.20
CA ALA A 31 10.57 24.50 -6.68
C ALA A 31 9.82 24.54 -5.34
N ARG A 32 8.78 25.37 -5.23
CA ARG A 32 7.82 25.37 -4.11
C ARG A 32 7.01 24.07 -4.10
N THR A 33 7.57 23.05 -3.46
CA THR A 33 6.92 21.75 -3.29
C THR A 33 7.10 21.25 -1.86
N SER A 34 6.08 20.55 -1.35
CA SER A 34 6.19 19.82 -0.10
C SER A 34 6.86 18.48 -0.35
N VAL A 35 7.95 18.19 0.37
CA VAL A 35 8.70 16.94 0.22
C VAL A 35 8.23 15.95 1.28
N LEU A 36 7.57 14.88 0.86
CA LEU A 36 7.29 13.73 1.71
C LEU A 36 8.30 12.62 1.38
N ALA A 37 9.06 12.18 2.38
CA ALA A 37 10.08 11.14 2.22
C ALA A 37 9.81 9.97 3.17
N ALA A 38 9.92 8.75 2.65
CA ALA A 38 10.00 7.53 3.44
C ALA A 38 11.44 7.03 3.37
N ALA A 39 12.07 6.87 4.54
CA ALA A 39 13.39 6.28 4.66
C ALA A 39 13.27 4.94 5.39
N ASN A 40 14.04 3.96 4.94
CA ASN A 40 14.19 2.69 5.65
C ASN A 40 15.43 2.79 6.54
N PRO A 41 15.39 2.31 7.80
CA PRO A 41 16.60 2.14 8.60
C PRO A 41 17.64 1.26 7.91
N VAL A 42 18.92 1.48 8.20
CA VAL A 42 20.07 0.80 7.59
C VAL A 42 19.98 -0.73 7.69
N GLU A 43 19.60 -1.24 8.87
CA GLU A 43 19.47 -2.69 9.10
C GLU A 43 18.10 -3.25 8.73
N SER A 44 17.26 -2.50 8.01
CA SER A 44 15.84 -2.82 7.75
C SER A 44 14.95 -3.00 9.00
N CYS A 45 15.55 -2.98 10.19
CA CYS A 45 14.88 -2.94 11.48
C CYS A 45 15.37 -1.70 12.23
N TYR A 46 14.44 -0.97 12.85
CA TYR A 46 14.79 0.18 13.67
C TYR A 46 15.39 -0.29 14.99
N ASN A 47 16.66 0.06 15.25
CA ASN A 47 17.31 -0.29 16.50
C ASN A 47 17.09 0.82 17.54
N PRO A 48 16.31 0.59 18.62
CA PRO A 48 15.99 1.63 19.60
C PRO A 48 17.21 2.07 20.44
N ARG A 49 18.35 1.37 20.34
CA ARG A 49 19.59 1.71 21.04
C ARG A 49 20.45 2.73 20.28
N LEU A 50 20.20 2.91 18.99
CA LEU A 50 20.94 3.84 18.13
C LEU A 50 20.13 5.12 17.94
N SER A 51 20.82 6.24 17.72
CA SER A 51 20.14 7.50 17.42
C SER A 51 19.43 7.45 16.07
N VAL A 52 18.40 8.28 15.90
CA VAL A 52 17.65 8.38 14.63
C VAL A 52 18.59 8.72 13.45
N ILE A 53 19.61 9.54 13.71
CA ILE A 53 20.60 9.97 12.72
C ILE A 53 21.42 8.76 12.22
N GLU A 54 21.86 7.92 13.15
CA GLU A 54 22.63 6.71 12.85
C GLU A 54 21.76 5.64 12.17
N ASN A 55 20.51 5.48 12.63
CA ASN A 55 19.59 4.51 12.05
C ASN A 55 19.23 4.82 10.58
N ILE A 56 19.19 6.10 10.17
CA ILE A 56 18.73 6.50 8.83
C ILE A 56 19.90 6.71 7.84
N GLN A 57 21.14 6.88 8.31
CA GLN A 57 22.32 7.12 7.47
C GLN A 57 22.13 8.30 6.48
N MET A 58 21.58 9.40 6.98
CA MET A 58 21.44 10.65 6.22
C MET A 58 22.37 11.72 6.78
N PRO A 59 22.91 12.62 5.93
CA PRO A 59 23.64 13.78 6.41
C PRO A 59 22.77 14.62 7.36
N PRO A 60 23.32 15.12 8.48
CA PRO A 60 22.57 15.94 9.44
C PRO A 60 22.00 17.24 8.82
N THR A 61 22.63 17.72 7.74
CA THR A 61 22.19 18.88 6.96
C THR A 61 20.89 18.66 6.19
N LEU A 62 20.52 17.41 5.86
CA LEU A 62 19.21 17.07 5.31
C LEU A 62 18.22 16.74 6.42
N LEU A 63 18.66 15.99 7.44
CA LEU A 63 17.81 15.57 8.57
C LEU A 63 17.19 16.76 9.30
N SER A 64 17.97 17.82 9.52
CA SER A 64 17.48 19.06 10.18
C SER A 64 16.42 19.81 9.38
N ARG A 65 16.25 19.52 8.08
CA ARG A 65 15.27 20.15 7.20
C ARG A 65 13.98 19.35 7.06
N PHE A 66 13.99 18.10 7.51
CA PHE A 66 12.81 17.27 7.54
C PHE A 66 12.20 17.30 8.93
N ASP A 67 10.92 17.59 9.00
CA ASP A 67 10.13 17.30 10.21
C ASP A 67 9.90 15.78 10.27
N LEU A 68 10.85 15.08 10.90
CA LEU A 68 10.82 13.62 11.01
C LEU A 68 9.86 13.15 12.09
N VAL A 69 8.67 12.72 11.69
CA VAL A 69 7.72 12.01 12.57
C VAL A 69 7.85 10.51 12.31
N HIS A 70 8.55 9.81 13.20
CA HIS A 70 8.53 8.34 13.29
C HIS A 70 7.53 7.94 14.38
N PRO A 71 6.29 7.61 14.02
CA PRO A 71 5.32 7.20 15.01
C PRO A 71 5.72 5.84 15.59
N VAL A 72 5.79 5.75 16.92
CA VAL A 72 6.05 4.49 17.61
C VAL A 72 4.72 3.76 17.81
N LEU A 73 4.70 2.45 17.58
CA LEU A 73 3.53 1.62 17.86
C LEU A 73 3.32 1.51 19.37
N SER A 74 2.13 1.90 19.85
CA SER A 74 1.70 1.60 21.22
C SER A 74 1.46 0.10 21.40
N ASN A 75 1.60 -0.40 22.63
CA ASN A 75 1.27 -1.78 22.98
C ASN A 75 -0.19 -2.09 22.65
N ASP A 76 -1.11 -1.19 22.98
CA ASP A 76 -2.55 -1.33 22.71
C ASP A 76 -2.85 -1.43 21.20
N ALA A 77 -2.11 -0.66 20.39
CA ALA A 77 -2.23 -0.69 18.94
C ALA A 77 -1.71 -2.02 18.36
N SER A 78 -0.63 -2.55 18.92
CA SER A 78 -0.03 -3.83 18.52
C SER A 78 -0.97 -5.01 18.80
N ASP A 79 -1.58 -5.05 19.98
CA ASP A 79 -2.56 -6.09 20.35
C ASP A 79 -3.80 -6.05 19.44
N THR A 80 -4.27 -4.84 19.12
CA THR A 80 -5.40 -4.63 18.21
C THR A 80 -5.07 -5.09 16.78
N LEU A 81 -3.85 -4.79 16.29
CA LEU A 81 -3.37 -5.24 14.98
C LEU A 81 -3.31 -6.77 14.87
N ILE A 82 -2.76 -7.43 15.89
CA ILE A 82 -2.65 -8.89 15.93
C ILE A 82 -4.04 -9.52 15.92
N THR A 83 -4.94 -9.02 16.77
CA THR A 83 -6.31 -9.51 16.86
C THR A 83 -7.05 -9.33 15.55
N GLY A 84 -7.02 -8.12 14.96
CA GLY A 84 -7.66 -7.83 13.68
C GLY A 84 -7.11 -8.67 12.52
N TYR A 85 -5.80 -8.92 12.49
CA TYR A 85 -5.17 -9.81 11.51
C TYR A 85 -5.59 -11.27 11.69
N MET A 86 -5.61 -11.78 12.93
CA MET A 86 -6.06 -13.14 13.23
C MET A 86 -7.52 -13.35 12.81
N ASP A 87 -8.38 -12.35 13.01
CA ASP A 87 -9.79 -12.41 12.59
C ASP A 87 -9.92 -12.48 11.07
N MET A 88 -9.19 -11.65 10.33
CA MET A 88 -9.14 -11.73 8.87
C MET A 88 -8.65 -13.10 8.37
N ARG A 89 -7.67 -13.68 9.06
CA ARG A 89 -7.12 -15.01 8.73
C ARG A 89 -8.10 -16.14 9.03
N ARG A 90 -8.85 -16.05 10.12
CA ARG A 90 -9.90 -17.03 10.49
C ARG A 90 -11.05 -17.00 9.50
N LEU A 91 -11.50 -15.81 9.09
CA LEU A 91 -12.56 -15.65 8.08
C LEU A 91 -12.18 -16.29 6.73
N GLY A 92 -10.91 -16.17 6.33
CA GLY A 92 -10.39 -16.84 5.13
C GLY A 92 -10.28 -18.36 5.27
N SER A 93 -10.03 -18.87 6.48
CA SER A 93 -9.87 -20.31 6.75
C SER A 93 -11.21 -21.05 6.92
N ALA A 94 -12.23 -20.39 7.48
CA ALA A 94 -13.56 -20.96 7.70
C ALA A 94 -14.28 -21.32 6.38
N HIS A 95 -14.04 -20.55 5.31
CA HIS A 95 -14.62 -20.81 4.00
C HIS A 95 -14.00 -22.03 3.28
N VAL A 96 -12.77 -22.44 3.66
CA VAL A 96 -12.11 -23.64 3.10
C VAL A 96 -12.79 -24.93 3.55
N ALA A 97 -13.42 -24.95 4.73
CA ALA A 97 -14.11 -26.12 5.26
C ALA A 97 -15.44 -26.44 4.55
N TYR A 98 -16.02 -25.47 3.80
CA TYR A 98 -17.33 -25.56 3.16
C TYR A 98 -17.28 -25.66 1.63
N GLY A 99 -16.15 -26.10 1.06
CA GLY A 99 -16.03 -26.45 -0.37
C GLY A 99 -16.12 -25.28 -1.36
N VAL A 100 -16.11 -24.02 -0.90
CA VAL A 100 -16.06 -22.82 -1.76
C VAL A 100 -14.59 -22.56 -2.13
N PRO A 101 -14.25 -22.40 -3.43
CA PRO A 101 -12.86 -22.25 -3.83
C PRO A 101 -12.26 -20.94 -3.32
N LYS A 102 -11.20 -21.11 -2.52
CA LYS A 102 -10.17 -20.14 -2.09
C LYS A 102 -10.67 -18.72 -1.85
N THR A 103 -11.11 -18.45 -0.63
CA THR A 103 -11.19 -17.09 -0.10
C THR A 103 -9.79 -16.62 0.30
N ILE A 104 -9.57 -15.31 0.21
CA ILE A 104 -8.32 -14.58 0.38
C ILE A 104 -7.49 -15.13 1.54
N THR A 105 -6.34 -15.74 1.22
CA THR A 105 -5.38 -16.16 2.22
C THR A 105 -4.76 -14.92 2.84
N ALA A 106 -4.99 -14.71 4.14
CA ALA A 106 -4.41 -13.58 4.85
C ALA A 106 -2.88 -13.76 4.93
N THR A 107 -2.17 -13.18 3.97
CA THR A 107 -0.70 -13.30 3.87
C THR A 107 -0.01 -12.40 4.89
N PRO A 108 1.20 -12.73 5.36
CA PRO A 108 1.99 -11.86 6.23
C PRO A 108 2.19 -10.45 5.64
N ARG A 109 2.20 -10.34 4.30
CA ARG A 109 2.25 -9.06 3.58
C ARG A 109 1.08 -8.14 3.91
N GLN A 110 -0.10 -8.67 4.23
CA GLN A 110 -1.25 -7.86 4.65
C GLN A 110 -1.03 -7.26 6.04
N LEU A 111 -0.36 -7.98 6.94
CA LEU A 111 -0.01 -7.45 8.27
C LEU A 111 0.95 -6.25 8.14
N GLU A 112 1.97 -6.35 7.30
CA GLU A 112 2.85 -5.21 7.02
C GLU A 112 2.10 -4.01 6.41
N SER A 113 1.14 -4.28 5.52
CA SER A 113 0.32 -3.22 4.92
C SER A 113 -0.58 -2.54 5.94
N LEU A 114 -1.13 -3.28 6.91
CA LEU A 114 -1.91 -2.70 8.02
C LEU A 114 -1.03 -1.82 8.91
N ILE A 115 0.20 -2.26 9.22
CA ILE A 115 1.16 -1.47 9.99
C ILE A 115 1.46 -0.17 9.24
N ARG A 116 1.79 -0.24 7.94
CA ARG A 116 2.04 0.95 7.12
C ARG A 116 0.86 1.92 7.05
N LEU A 117 -0.37 1.41 6.94
CA LEU A 117 -1.57 2.24 6.93
C LEU A 117 -1.82 2.91 8.28
N SER A 118 -1.58 2.20 9.39
CA SER A 118 -1.74 2.72 10.75
C SER A 118 -0.70 3.82 11.05
N GLU A 119 0.56 3.59 10.66
CA GLU A 119 1.63 4.60 10.76
C GLU A 119 1.35 5.82 9.86
N ALA A 120 0.83 5.61 8.65
CA ALA A 120 0.47 6.71 7.76
C ALA A 120 -0.67 7.56 8.34
N HIS A 121 -1.67 6.94 8.96
CA HIS A 121 -2.74 7.66 9.64
C HIS A 121 -2.21 8.50 10.80
N ALA A 122 -1.32 7.93 11.64
CA ALA A 122 -0.67 8.65 12.73
C ALA A 122 0.16 9.85 12.22
N LYS A 123 0.88 9.68 11.10
CA LYS A 123 1.65 10.75 10.44
C LYS A 123 0.78 11.90 9.94
N ILE A 124 -0.41 11.61 9.38
CA ILE A 124 -1.34 12.65 8.92
C ILE A 124 -1.83 13.51 10.09
N ARG A 125 -1.99 12.92 11.28
CA ARG A 125 -2.35 13.64 12.50
C ARG A 125 -1.16 14.32 13.19
N LEU A 126 0.06 14.16 12.65
CA LEU A 126 1.31 14.59 13.30
C LEU A 126 1.49 13.98 14.70
N SER A 127 0.92 12.79 14.93
CA SER A 127 1.06 12.06 16.20
C SER A 127 2.37 11.28 16.22
N PRO A 128 3.19 11.39 17.29
CA PRO A 128 4.40 10.59 17.47
C PRO A 128 4.12 9.16 17.93
N VAL A 129 2.86 8.81 18.21
CA VAL A 129 2.44 7.47 18.65
C VAL A 129 1.27 7.00 17.81
N VAL A 130 1.32 5.74 17.36
CA VAL A 130 0.20 5.06 16.72
C VAL A 130 -0.76 4.60 17.81
N GLU A 131 -1.99 5.11 17.75
CA GLU A 131 -3.04 4.77 18.70
C GLU A 131 -3.98 3.70 18.14
N ARG A 132 -4.82 3.13 19.00
CA ARG A 132 -5.84 2.15 18.61
C ARG A 132 -6.76 2.66 17.49
N VAL A 133 -7.10 3.96 17.51
CA VAL A 133 -7.99 4.58 16.52
C VAL A 133 -7.42 4.47 15.10
N ASP A 134 -6.10 4.57 14.94
CA ASP A 134 -5.43 4.47 13.64
C ASP A 134 -5.54 3.06 13.05
N VAL A 135 -5.38 2.07 13.92
CA VAL A 135 -5.47 0.65 13.57
C VAL A 135 -6.89 0.28 13.16
N GLU A 136 -7.88 0.75 13.91
CA GLU A 136 -9.29 0.50 13.60
C GLU A 136 -9.67 1.07 12.23
N GLU A 137 -9.21 2.27 11.92
CA GLU A 137 -9.46 2.88 10.61
C GLU A 137 -8.71 2.16 9.49
N ALA A 138 -7.46 1.76 9.70
CA ALA A 138 -6.70 0.94 8.74
C ALA A 138 -7.38 -0.41 8.47
N LEU A 139 -7.91 -1.07 9.50
CA LEU A 139 -8.68 -2.31 9.37
C LEU A 139 -10.00 -2.08 8.61
N ARG A 140 -10.69 -0.98 8.86
CA ARG A 140 -11.91 -0.60 8.14
C ARG A 140 -11.63 -0.44 6.65
N LEU A 141 -10.59 0.31 6.29
CA LEU A 141 -10.17 0.53 4.90
C LEU A 141 -9.79 -0.79 4.21
N MET A 142 -9.02 -1.65 4.89
CA MET A 142 -8.63 -2.96 4.35
C MET A 142 -9.84 -3.85 4.07
N LYS A 143 -10.83 -3.88 4.98
CA LYS A 143 -12.06 -4.66 4.81
C LYS A 143 -12.88 -4.17 3.61
N ILE A 144 -13.04 -2.86 3.47
CA ILE A 144 -13.77 -2.26 2.34
C ILE A 144 -13.04 -2.55 1.03
N ALA A 145 -11.73 -2.35 0.97
CA ALA A 145 -10.94 -2.62 -0.23
C ALA A 145 -11.00 -4.11 -0.62
N THR A 146 -10.96 -4.99 0.36
CA THR A 146 -11.08 -6.44 0.17
C THR A 146 -12.46 -6.82 -0.35
N GLN A 147 -13.53 -6.27 0.23
CA GLN A 147 -14.91 -6.51 -0.19
C GLN A 147 -15.16 -5.99 -1.61
N GLN A 148 -14.73 -4.77 -1.91
CA GLN A 148 -14.86 -4.16 -3.24
C GLN A 148 -14.10 -4.96 -4.31
N SER A 149 -12.90 -5.44 -3.98
CA SER A 149 -12.10 -6.26 -4.89
C SER A 149 -12.69 -7.66 -5.08
N ALA A 150 -13.43 -8.15 -4.09
CA ALA A 150 -14.04 -9.46 -4.10
C ALA A 150 -15.38 -9.48 -4.85
N THR A 151 -16.12 -8.36 -4.91
CA THR A 151 -17.42 -8.26 -5.58
C THR A 151 -17.29 -8.02 -7.09
N ASP A 152 -17.86 -8.93 -7.89
CA ASP A 152 -17.97 -8.78 -9.34
C ASP A 152 -18.94 -7.63 -9.70
N PRO A 153 -18.56 -6.69 -10.60
CA PRO A 153 -19.35 -5.49 -10.90
C PRO A 153 -20.68 -5.77 -11.62
N ILE A 154 -20.87 -6.99 -12.14
CA ILE A 154 -22.06 -7.38 -12.91
C ILE A 154 -23.02 -8.26 -12.09
N THR A 155 -22.49 -9.13 -11.23
CA THR A 155 -23.29 -10.15 -10.51
C THR A 155 -23.49 -9.80 -9.04
N GLY A 156 -22.72 -8.85 -8.48
CA GLY A 156 -22.76 -8.48 -7.06
C GLY A 156 -22.36 -9.63 -6.12
N ARG A 157 -21.84 -10.74 -6.67
CA ARG A 157 -21.38 -11.91 -5.93
C ARG A 157 -19.86 -11.91 -5.82
N ILE A 158 -19.35 -12.56 -4.78
CA ILE A 158 -17.91 -12.64 -4.54
C ILE A 158 -17.30 -13.74 -5.40
N ASP A 159 -16.50 -13.39 -6.43
CA ASP A 159 -15.85 -14.37 -7.32
C ASP A 159 -14.36 -14.03 -7.55
N LEU A 160 -13.46 -14.76 -6.87
CA LEU A 160 -12.00 -14.55 -6.91
C LEU A 160 -11.35 -15.01 -8.23
N ASP A 161 -12.04 -15.84 -9.01
CA ASP A 161 -11.51 -16.38 -10.26
C ASP A 161 -11.21 -15.28 -11.30
N LEU A 162 -11.88 -14.12 -11.20
CA LEU A 162 -11.62 -12.94 -12.03
C LEU A 162 -10.23 -12.32 -11.77
N LEU A 163 -9.76 -12.30 -10.52
CA LEU A 163 -8.48 -11.67 -10.15
C LEU A 163 -7.26 -12.46 -10.63
N GLN A 164 -7.41 -13.77 -10.84
CA GLN A 164 -6.32 -14.65 -11.25
C GLN A 164 -6.39 -15.07 -12.73
N THR A 165 -7.59 -15.11 -13.32
CA THR A 165 -7.79 -15.56 -14.71
C THR A 165 -8.30 -14.47 -15.66
N GLY A 166 -8.65 -13.28 -15.15
CA GLY A 166 -9.22 -12.18 -15.93
C GLY A 166 -10.65 -12.42 -16.43
N HIS A 167 -11.22 -13.60 -16.18
CA HIS A 167 -12.51 -14.03 -16.70
C HIS A 167 -13.35 -14.69 -15.59
N SER A 168 -14.57 -14.22 -15.38
CA SER A 168 -15.45 -14.76 -14.33
C SER A 168 -15.92 -16.18 -14.69
N ALA A 169 -16.27 -16.97 -13.67
CA ALA A 169 -16.84 -18.30 -13.88
C ALA A 169 -18.11 -18.26 -14.75
N ALA A 170 -18.93 -17.21 -14.59
CA ALA A 170 -20.11 -16.94 -15.42
C ALA A 170 -19.75 -16.62 -16.87
N TRP A 171 -18.64 -15.88 -17.12
CA TRP A 171 -18.14 -15.63 -18.48
C TRP A 171 -17.67 -16.93 -19.15
N ARG A 172 -16.95 -17.79 -18.43
CA ARG A 172 -16.53 -19.10 -18.97
C ARG A 172 -17.72 -19.99 -19.31
N GLN A 173 -18.74 -20.00 -18.45
CA GLN A 173 -19.97 -20.76 -18.72
C GLN A 173 -20.70 -20.23 -19.96
N ARG A 174 -20.86 -18.90 -20.09
CA ARG A 174 -21.46 -18.28 -21.28
C ARG A 174 -20.68 -18.55 -22.57
N VAL A 175 -19.34 -18.48 -22.53
CA VAL A 175 -18.51 -18.81 -23.69
C VAL A 175 -18.64 -20.28 -24.06
N ASN A 176 -18.71 -21.17 -23.09
CA ASN A 176 -18.89 -22.61 -23.33
C ASN A 176 -20.31 -22.92 -23.83
N GLU A 177 -21.33 -22.19 -23.38
CA GLU A 177 -22.70 -22.27 -23.92
C GLU A 177 -22.78 -21.75 -25.36
N LEU A 178 -22.14 -20.62 -25.66
CA LEU A 178 -22.04 -20.09 -27.03
C LEU A 178 -21.27 -21.04 -27.95
N ALA A 179 -20.21 -21.68 -27.47
CA ALA A 179 -19.45 -22.69 -28.20
C ALA A 179 -20.24 -24.00 -28.42
N ARG A 180 -21.25 -24.28 -27.57
CA ARG A 180 -22.16 -25.42 -27.71
C ARG A 180 -23.38 -25.13 -28.58
N CYS A 181 -23.68 -23.87 -28.85
CA CYS A 181 -24.76 -23.52 -29.77
C CYS A 181 -24.35 -23.95 -31.18
N PRO A 182 -25.04 -24.92 -31.82
CA PRO A 182 -24.73 -25.29 -33.19
C PRO A 182 -24.98 -24.04 -34.05
N MET A 183 -23.96 -23.60 -34.78
CA MET A 183 -24.19 -22.68 -35.90
C MET A 183 -25.07 -23.45 -36.88
N GLU A 184 -26.38 -23.21 -36.87
CA GLU A 184 -27.24 -23.74 -37.91
C GLU A 184 -26.68 -23.23 -39.24
N PRO A 185 -26.29 -24.12 -40.16
CA PRO A 185 -25.88 -23.68 -41.48
C PRO A 185 -27.10 -23.01 -42.11
N PHE A 186 -26.95 -21.74 -42.49
CA PHE A 186 -27.88 -21.05 -43.39
C PHE A 186 -28.00 -21.87 -44.67
N ALA A 187 -28.94 -22.81 -44.70
CA ALA A 187 -29.40 -23.50 -45.87
C ALA A 187 -30.78 -22.93 -46.20
N GLY A 188 -30.84 -22.08 -47.23
CA GLY A 188 -32.12 -21.62 -47.77
C GLY A 188 -32.05 -20.32 -48.56
N ALA A 189 -31.61 -20.40 -49.82
CA ALA A 189 -32.29 -19.93 -51.04
C ALA A 189 -31.28 -19.85 -52.21
#